data_AF-Q28G53-F1
#
_entry.id   AF-Q28G53-F1
#
_cell.length_a   1.000
_cell.length_b   1.000
_cell.length_c   1.000
_cell.angle_alpha   90.00
_cell.angle_beta   90.00
_cell.angle_gamma   90.00
#
_symmetry.space_group_name_H-M   'P 1'
#
loop_
_entity.id
_entity.type
_entity.pdbx_description
1 polymer ?
#
loop_
_entity_poly.entity_id
_entity_poly.type
_entity_poly.pdbx_seq_one_letter_code
_entity_poly.pdbx_strand_id
1 'polypeptide(L)'
;MSKTVTPSTYVRNLSHGMHRQLADLLDPQEGWKKIAVNIMKPSGEARYSQFHIRRFEGTVQMGKSPTCELLYDWGTTNCTVQDLKDLLQKNGFSAAASLLLPAKNTENVNASTRPVSSAINAPCEMSAAEVIDTCNPHTYQSKGPEENEVDDFDDMGIGRFSFTEVKQSTNNFDIRPVSEGGNKLGEGGFGVVFKG
;
A
#
# COMPACT_ATOMS: atom_id res chain seq x y z
N MET A 1 11.23 11.24 -12.10
CA MET A 1 12.50 10.48 -12.16
C MET A 1 12.52 9.49 -11.01
N SER A 2 12.88 8.24 -11.25
CA SER A 2 13.10 7.24 -10.19
C SER A 2 14.41 7.55 -9.45
N LYS A 3 14.37 7.54 -8.12
CA LYS A 3 15.59 7.57 -7.29
C LYS A 3 16.22 6.17 -7.32
N THR A 4 17.53 6.07 -7.56
CA THR A 4 18.25 4.79 -7.50
C THR A 4 18.17 4.21 -6.10
N VAL A 5 17.57 3.02 -5.96
CA VAL A 5 17.51 2.31 -4.69
C VAL A 5 18.88 1.71 -4.37
N THR A 6 19.35 1.93 -3.15
CA THR A 6 20.63 1.39 -2.64
C THR A 6 20.38 0.51 -1.40
N PRO A 7 21.31 -0.39 -1.02
CA PRO A 7 21.19 -1.17 0.22
C PRO A 7 20.96 -0.32 1.46
N SER A 8 21.61 0.84 1.54
CA SER A 8 21.51 1.83 2.63
C SER A 8 20.30 2.77 2.53
N THR A 9 19.44 2.63 1.52
CA THR A 9 18.19 3.39 1.44
C THR A 9 17.24 2.91 2.53
N TYR A 10 16.62 3.81 3.31
CA TYR A 10 15.59 3.43 4.28
C TYR A 10 14.30 2.98 3.60
N VAL A 11 13.60 1.99 4.13
CA VAL A 11 12.33 1.47 3.57
C VAL A 11 11.30 2.59 3.40
N ARG A 12 11.16 3.48 4.39
CA ARG A 12 10.28 4.68 4.33
C ARG A 12 10.61 5.69 3.21
N ASN A 13 11.75 5.54 2.53
CA ASN A 13 12.15 6.38 1.40
C ASN A 13 11.92 5.71 0.03
N LEU A 14 11.45 4.45 -0.02
CA LEU A 14 11.03 3.79 -1.25
C LEU A 14 9.79 4.46 -1.85
N SER A 15 9.62 4.40 -3.17
CA SER A 15 8.44 4.98 -3.83
C SER A 15 7.15 4.23 -3.44
N HIS A 16 6.00 4.90 -3.54
CA HIS A 16 4.70 4.24 -3.36
C HIS A 16 4.51 3.08 -4.37
N GLY A 17 4.99 3.25 -5.61
CA GLY A 17 4.99 2.18 -6.61
C GLY A 17 5.79 0.95 -6.16
N MET A 18 6.98 1.13 -5.59
CA MET A 18 7.78 0.01 -5.04
C MET A 18 7.08 -0.68 -3.87
N HIS A 19 6.47 0.08 -2.94
CA HIS A 19 5.65 -0.49 -1.87
C HIS A 19 4.48 -1.32 -2.44
N ARG A 20 3.81 -0.84 -3.50
CA ARG A 20 2.71 -1.57 -4.14
C ARG A 20 3.18 -2.84 -4.84
N GLN A 21 4.28 -2.79 -5.59
CA GLN A 21 4.85 -3.98 -6.23
C GLN A 21 5.34 -5.03 -5.22
N LEU A 22 5.77 -4.62 -4.02
CA LEU A 22 6.05 -5.55 -2.91
C LEU A 22 4.75 -6.14 -2.33
N ALA A 23 3.70 -5.33 -2.17
CA ALA A 23 2.39 -5.78 -1.73
C ALA A 23 1.76 -6.81 -2.69
N ASP A 24 1.85 -6.57 -4.00
CA ASP A 24 1.35 -7.49 -5.02
C ASP A 24 2.05 -8.89 -4.98
N LEU A 25 3.22 -8.97 -4.33
CA LEU A 25 4.00 -10.20 -4.11
C LEU A 25 3.88 -10.80 -2.69
N LEU A 26 3.32 -10.06 -1.72
CA LEU A 26 3.35 -10.42 -0.28
C LEU A 26 1.98 -10.38 0.43
N ASP A 27 1.00 -9.66 -0.10
CA ASP A 27 -0.39 -9.75 0.34
C ASP A 27 -0.99 -11.15 0.04
N PRO A 28 -0.73 -11.78 -1.13
CA PRO A 28 -1.16 -13.16 -1.39
C PRO A 28 -0.56 -14.17 -0.40
N GLN A 29 -1.35 -15.22 -0.10
CA GLN A 29 -0.95 -16.34 0.78
C GLN A 29 -0.39 -15.93 2.14
N GLU A 30 -0.79 -14.76 2.65
CA GLU A 30 -0.35 -14.20 3.94
C GLU A 30 1.17 -14.01 4.07
N GLY A 31 1.88 -13.80 2.95
CA GLY A 31 3.34 -13.64 2.95
C GLY A 31 3.82 -12.52 3.88
N TRP A 32 3.04 -11.43 3.97
CA TRP A 32 3.23 -10.33 4.91
C TRP A 32 3.19 -10.76 6.39
N LYS A 33 2.37 -11.75 6.78
CA LYS A 33 2.34 -12.28 8.17
C LYS A 33 3.64 -13.01 8.47
N LYS A 34 4.11 -13.84 7.53
CA LYS A 34 5.39 -14.57 7.63
C LYS A 34 6.56 -13.60 7.79
N ILE A 35 6.55 -12.48 7.05
CA ILE A 35 7.51 -11.39 7.21
C ILE A 35 7.38 -10.71 8.57
N ALA A 36 6.18 -10.25 8.96
CA ALA A 36 5.94 -9.53 10.21
C ALA A 36 6.39 -10.30 11.46
N VAL A 37 6.11 -11.61 11.53
CA VAL A 37 6.54 -12.48 12.64
C VAL A 37 8.06 -12.64 12.71
N ASN A 38 8.77 -12.49 11.59
CA ASN A 38 10.23 -12.57 11.53
C ASN A 38 10.94 -11.21 11.69
N ILE A 39 10.23 -10.09 11.82
CA ILE A 39 10.83 -8.79 12.14
C ILE A 39 11.16 -8.76 13.63
N MET A 40 12.46 -8.69 13.95
CA MET A 40 12.98 -8.71 15.32
C MET A 40 13.44 -7.30 15.73
N LYS A 41 13.33 -6.99 17.01
CA LYS A 41 13.97 -5.82 17.64
C LYS A 41 15.48 -6.10 17.83
N PRO A 42 16.33 -5.07 18.01
CA PRO A 42 17.72 -5.25 18.41
C PRO A 42 17.94 -6.05 19.72
N SER A 43 16.89 -6.17 20.56
CA SER A 43 16.89 -7.02 21.77
C SER A 43 16.68 -8.51 21.50
N GLY A 44 16.42 -8.92 20.26
CA GLY A 44 16.08 -10.31 19.90
C GLY A 44 14.61 -10.68 20.10
N GLU A 45 13.78 -9.79 20.61
CA GLU A 45 12.33 -9.98 20.69
C GLU A 45 11.65 -9.80 19.32
N ALA A 46 10.52 -10.46 19.09
CA ALA A 46 9.65 -10.12 17.95
C ALA A 46 9.14 -8.67 18.06
N ARG A 47 9.18 -7.91 16.95
CA ARG A 47 8.64 -6.54 16.91
C ARG A 47 7.12 -6.53 16.97
N TYR A 48 6.47 -7.45 16.25
CA TYR A 48 5.02 -7.51 16.11
C TYR A 48 4.43 -8.70 16.86
N SER A 49 3.66 -8.43 17.91
CA SER A 49 2.84 -9.43 18.60
C SER A 49 1.57 -9.75 17.81
N GLN A 50 0.85 -10.82 18.20
CA GLN A 50 -0.38 -11.26 17.53
C GLN A 50 -1.45 -10.15 17.40
N PHE A 51 -1.54 -9.22 18.37
CA PHE A 51 -2.43 -8.06 18.28
C PHE A 51 -2.08 -7.12 17.11
N HIS A 52 -0.79 -6.96 16.79
CA HIS A 52 -0.34 -6.19 15.63
C HIS A 52 -0.68 -6.93 14.33
N ILE A 53 -0.52 -8.25 14.30
CA ILE A 53 -0.90 -9.08 13.13
C ILE A 53 -2.42 -8.94 12.85
N ARG A 54 -3.27 -9.04 13.88
CA ARG A 54 -4.73 -8.80 13.73
C ARG A 54 -5.06 -7.37 13.28
N ARG A 55 -4.32 -6.35 13.76
CA ARG A 55 -4.49 -4.97 13.29
C ARG A 55 -4.16 -4.82 11.80
N PHE A 56 -3.07 -5.42 11.32
CA PHE A 56 -2.70 -5.38 9.90
C PHE A 56 -3.67 -6.20 9.04
N GLU A 57 -4.19 -7.33 9.54
CA GLU A 57 -5.20 -8.14 8.88
C GLU A 57 -6.53 -7.39 8.66
N GLY A 58 -6.93 -6.57 9.64
CA GLY A 58 -8.11 -5.70 9.54
C GLY A 58 -8.02 -4.62 8.45
N THR A 59 -6.83 -4.25 7.96
CA THR A 59 -6.71 -3.22 6.91
C THR A 59 -7.20 -3.71 5.54
N VAL A 60 -7.26 -5.03 5.32
CA VAL A 60 -7.83 -5.64 4.10
C VAL A 60 -9.30 -5.25 3.92
N GLN A 61 -10.07 -5.18 5.02
CA GLN A 61 -11.48 -4.76 5.01
C GLN A 61 -11.65 -3.29 4.57
N MET A 62 -10.62 -2.46 4.75
CA MET A 62 -10.57 -1.06 4.32
C MET A 62 -10.03 -0.90 2.89
N GLY A 63 -9.88 -2.00 2.12
CA GLY A 63 -9.29 -1.99 0.78
C GLY A 63 -7.78 -1.69 0.77
N LYS A 64 -7.11 -1.73 1.92
CA LYS A 64 -5.68 -1.45 2.05
C LYS A 64 -4.83 -2.72 1.96
N SER A 65 -3.54 -2.51 1.69
CA SER A 65 -2.52 -3.56 1.73
C SER A 65 -1.93 -3.71 3.14
N PRO A 66 -1.99 -4.90 3.77
CA PRO A 66 -1.23 -5.22 4.97
C PRO A 66 0.27 -5.07 4.78
N THR A 67 0.82 -5.43 3.59
CA THR A 67 2.24 -5.22 3.29
C THR A 67 2.62 -3.75 3.30
N CYS A 68 1.85 -2.86 2.67
CA CYS A 68 2.16 -1.43 2.69
C CYS A 68 2.12 -0.86 4.11
N GLU A 69 1.06 -1.15 4.88
CA GLU A 69 0.92 -0.66 6.26
C GLU A 69 2.04 -1.21 7.19
N LEU A 70 2.44 -2.47 7.01
CA LEU A 70 3.59 -3.09 7.71
C LEU A 70 4.92 -2.40 7.36
N LEU A 71 5.17 -2.12 6.07
CA LEU A 71 6.40 -1.46 5.62
C LEU A 71 6.45 0.02 6.02
N TYR A 72 5.31 0.71 6.09
CA TYR A 72 5.22 2.07 6.62
C TYR A 72 5.50 2.12 8.13
N ASP A 73 4.91 1.21 8.92
CA ASP A 73 5.22 1.11 10.35
C ASP A 73 6.69 0.72 10.59
N TRP A 74 7.18 -0.34 9.95
CA TRP A 74 8.57 -0.79 10.15
C TRP A 74 9.57 0.26 9.68
N GLY A 75 9.28 0.96 8.57
CA GLY A 75 10.09 2.07 8.05
C GLY A 75 10.35 3.18 9.07
N THR A 76 9.50 3.36 10.09
CA THR A 76 9.73 4.32 11.19
C THR A 76 10.98 4.00 12.01
N THR A 77 11.42 2.74 12.10
CA THR A 77 12.64 2.36 12.83
C THR A 77 13.92 2.59 12.03
N ASN A 78 13.85 3.26 10.87
CA ASN A 78 14.95 3.43 9.93
C ASN A 78 15.58 2.09 9.47
N CYS A 79 14.76 1.04 9.32
CA CYS A 79 15.21 -0.16 8.63
C CYS A 79 15.59 0.16 7.17
N THR A 80 16.60 -0.54 6.68
CA THR A 80 17.16 -0.35 5.34
C THR A 80 16.58 -1.35 4.34
N VAL A 81 16.78 -1.05 3.06
CA VAL A 81 16.46 -1.95 1.95
C VAL A 81 17.28 -3.24 2.04
N GLN A 82 18.49 -3.20 2.62
CA GLN A 82 19.27 -4.39 2.91
C GLN A 82 18.58 -5.27 3.96
N ASP A 83 18.16 -4.71 5.10
CA ASP A 83 17.45 -5.45 6.16
C ASP A 83 16.17 -6.11 5.61
N LEU A 84 15.41 -5.39 4.79
CA LEU A 84 14.22 -5.91 4.13
C LEU A 84 14.56 -7.02 3.12
N LYS A 85 15.62 -6.85 2.31
CA LYS A 85 16.07 -7.85 1.35
C LYS A 85 16.49 -9.15 2.04
N ASP A 86 17.31 -9.07 3.07
CA ASP A 86 17.80 -10.24 3.80
C ASP A 86 16.67 -10.97 4.52
N LEU A 87 15.69 -10.22 5.07
CA LEU A 87 14.47 -10.77 5.65
C LEU A 87 13.58 -11.48 4.62
N LEU A 88 13.43 -10.91 3.41
CA LEU A 88 12.71 -11.53 2.30
C LEU A 88 13.40 -12.82 1.83
N GLN A 89 14.72 -12.80 1.64
CA GLN A 89 15.51 -13.97 1.23
C GLN A 89 15.47 -15.08 2.30
N LYS A 90 15.65 -14.75 3.58
CA LYS A 90 15.52 -15.68 4.71
C LYS A 90 14.15 -16.38 4.76
N ASN A 91 13.10 -15.71 4.27
CA ASN A 91 11.74 -16.26 4.21
C ASN A 91 11.35 -16.89 2.86
N GLY A 92 12.24 -16.90 1.86
CA GLY A 92 12.02 -17.50 0.54
C GLY A 92 11.37 -16.59 -0.51
N PHE A 93 11.15 -15.31 -0.22
CA PHE A 93 10.52 -14.35 -1.14
C PHE A 93 11.52 -13.73 -2.13
N SER A 94 12.24 -14.59 -2.86
CA SER A 94 13.34 -14.22 -3.76
C SER A 94 12.93 -13.27 -4.91
N ALA A 95 11.67 -13.30 -5.35
CA ALA A 95 11.13 -12.37 -6.35
C ALA A 95 11.09 -10.92 -5.80
N ALA A 96 10.53 -10.73 -4.61
CA ALA A 96 10.48 -9.42 -3.93
C ALA A 96 11.88 -8.91 -3.55
N ALA A 97 12.79 -9.81 -3.16
CA ALA A 97 14.19 -9.47 -2.89
C ALA A 97 14.95 -8.99 -4.15
N SER A 98 14.66 -9.57 -5.31
CA SER A 98 15.24 -9.17 -6.61
C SER A 98 14.70 -7.84 -7.13
N LEU A 99 13.43 -7.52 -6.82
CA LEU A 99 12.80 -6.25 -7.17
C LEU A 99 13.47 -5.04 -6.48
N LEU A 100 13.84 -5.18 -5.20
CA LEU A 100 14.47 -4.12 -4.41
C LEU A 100 15.87 -3.76 -4.88
N LEU A 101 16.68 -4.79 -5.14
CA LEU A 101 18.08 -4.67 -5.54
C LEU A 101 18.37 -5.78 -6.55
N PRO A 102 18.32 -5.49 -7.87
CA PRO A 102 18.70 -6.46 -8.88
C PRO A 102 20.13 -6.93 -8.63
N ALA A 103 20.38 -8.22 -8.87
CA ALA A 103 21.68 -8.81 -8.58
C ALA A 103 22.77 -8.09 -9.40
N LYS A 104 23.75 -7.50 -8.70
CA LYS A 104 25.03 -7.20 -9.31
C LYS A 104 25.74 -8.55 -9.45
N ASN A 105 26.02 -8.99 -10.68
CA ASN A 105 26.61 -10.29 -10.96
C ASN A 105 28.02 -10.42 -10.34
N THR A 106 28.09 -10.88 -9.09
CA THR A 106 29.27 -11.57 -8.56
C THR A 106 29.26 -13.00 -9.10
N GLU A 107 29.54 -13.13 -10.38
CA GLU A 107 29.84 -14.42 -11.02
C GLU A 107 31.19 -14.95 -10.52
N ASN A 108 31.19 -15.53 -9.32
CA ASN A 108 32.22 -16.49 -8.95
C ASN A 108 31.96 -17.76 -9.77
N VAL A 109 32.68 -17.87 -10.88
CA VAL A 109 32.62 -18.99 -11.82
C VAL A 109 32.89 -20.31 -11.08
N ASN A 110 31.94 -21.24 -11.17
CA ASN A 110 32.18 -22.67 -11.03
C ASN A 110 31.18 -23.42 -11.94
N ALA A 111 31.51 -23.46 -13.23
CA ALA A 111 30.73 -24.20 -14.21
C ALA A 111 30.91 -25.72 -13.99
N SER A 112 29.80 -26.44 -13.85
CA SER A 112 29.78 -27.90 -13.95
C SER A 112 28.85 -28.30 -15.09
N THR A 113 29.43 -28.42 -16.28
CA THR A 113 28.71 -28.63 -17.54
C THR A 113 28.33 -30.09 -17.74
N ARG A 114 27.04 -30.39 -17.99
CA ARG A 114 26.65 -31.55 -18.81
C ARG A 114 25.51 -31.17 -19.77
N PRO A 115 25.66 -31.43 -21.09
CA PRO A 115 24.64 -31.12 -22.09
C PRO A 115 23.71 -32.32 -22.34
N VAL A 116 22.49 -32.02 -22.81
CA VAL A 116 21.69 -32.89 -23.69
C VAL A 116 21.11 -31.99 -24.79
N SER A 117 21.09 -32.49 -26.03
CA SER A 117 20.85 -31.67 -27.23
C SER A 117 19.39 -31.59 -27.68
N SER A 118 19.15 -30.54 -28.47
CA SER A 118 18.19 -30.30 -29.57
C SER A 118 17.51 -31.52 -30.23
N ALA A 119 16.37 -31.42 -30.92
CA ALA A 119 15.59 -30.23 -31.35
C ALA A 119 14.04 -30.50 -31.20
N ILE A 120 13.07 -30.21 -32.09
CA ILE A 120 12.96 -29.72 -33.49
C ILE A 120 11.90 -28.58 -33.57
N ASN A 121 12.09 -27.68 -34.53
CA ASN A 121 11.22 -26.69 -35.21
C ASN A 121 9.72 -27.12 -35.40
N ALA A 122 8.75 -26.29 -35.82
CA ALA A 122 8.78 -25.12 -36.73
C ALA A 122 7.56 -24.12 -36.49
N PRO A 123 7.08 -23.24 -37.42
CA PRO A 123 7.07 -21.78 -37.14
C PRO A 123 5.76 -21.04 -37.52
N CYS A 124 5.86 -19.72 -37.79
CA CYS A 124 4.91 -18.81 -38.47
C CYS A 124 3.69 -18.28 -37.64
N GLU A 125 3.19 -17.07 -37.88
CA GLU A 125 3.84 -15.81 -38.31
C GLU A 125 2.98 -14.57 -38.00
N MET A 126 3.39 -13.39 -38.45
CA MET A 126 2.88 -12.07 -38.03
C MET A 126 1.80 -11.48 -38.96
N SER A 127 0.86 -10.73 -38.38
CA SER A 127 0.09 -9.68 -39.07
C SER A 127 -0.25 -8.55 -38.08
N ALA A 128 -0.66 -7.38 -38.57
CA ALA A 128 -0.68 -6.12 -37.82
C ALA A 128 -1.87 -5.20 -38.16
N ALA A 129 -2.04 -4.14 -37.36
CA ALA A 129 -3.12 -3.13 -37.42
C ALA A 129 -4.50 -3.67 -36.97
N GLU A 130 -5.43 -2.87 -36.42
CA GLU A 130 -5.61 -1.42 -36.55
C GLU A 130 -5.61 -0.63 -35.22
N VAL A 131 -5.66 0.70 -35.35
CA VAL A 131 -5.65 1.68 -34.26
C VAL A 131 -7.03 2.33 -34.16
N ILE A 132 -7.64 2.32 -32.96
CA ILE A 132 -8.80 3.16 -32.66
C ILE A 132 -8.57 3.85 -31.30
N ASP A 133 -8.29 5.15 -31.37
CA ASP A 133 -8.38 6.04 -30.20
C ASP A 133 -9.84 6.38 -29.92
N THR A 134 -10.28 6.24 -28.67
CA THR A 134 -11.35 7.07 -28.12
C THR A 134 -11.21 7.18 -26.60
N CYS A 135 -10.49 8.21 -26.15
CA CYS A 135 -10.66 8.70 -24.78
C CYS A 135 -12.08 9.25 -24.62
N ASN A 136 -12.84 8.79 -23.60
CA ASN A 136 -14.18 9.32 -23.31
C ASN A 136 -14.36 9.55 -21.80
N PRO A 137 -14.72 10.76 -21.34
CA PRO A 137 -14.82 11.06 -19.91
C PRO A 137 -16.12 10.52 -19.32
N HIS A 138 -16.06 9.89 -18.14
CA HIS A 138 -17.28 9.52 -17.41
C HIS A 138 -18.00 10.77 -16.90
N THR A 139 -19.16 11.06 -17.49
CA THR A 139 -19.99 12.21 -17.19
C THR A 139 -20.53 12.16 -15.76
N TYR A 140 -20.28 13.20 -14.98
CA TYR A 140 -21.03 13.45 -13.73
C TYR A 140 -22.49 13.79 -14.09
N GLN A 141 -23.42 12.87 -13.82
CA GLN A 141 -24.84 13.18 -13.77
C GLN A 141 -25.29 13.24 -12.31
N SER A 142 -25.60 14.45 -11.85
CA SER A 142 -26.30 14.67 -10.59
C SER A 142 -27.73 14.13 -10.69
N LYS A 143 -28.14 13.37 -9.69
CA LYS A 143 -29.55 13.22 -9.30
C LYS A 143 -29.64 13.70 -7.85
N GLY A 144 -30.60 14.58 -7.57
CA GLY A 144 -30.93 14.93 -6.19
C GLY A 144 -31.52 13.73 -5.45
N PRO A 145 -31.41 13.68 -4.11
CA PRO A 145 -32.04 12.63 -3.32
C PRO A 145 -33.56 12.83 -3.30
N GLU A 146 -34.32 11.79 -3.66
CA GLU A 146 -35.70 11.67 -3.22
C GLU A 146 -35.68 11.26 -1.74
N GLU A 147 -36.40 12.00 -0.92
CA GLU A 147 -36.48 11.79 0.53
C GLU A 147 -37.12 10.43 0.85
N ASN A 148 -36.30 9.50 1.33
CA ASN A 148 -36.71 8.20 1.86
C ASN A 148 -36.11 8.07 3.25
N GLU A 149 -36.96 7.93 4.26
CA GLU A 149 -36.55 7.67 5.64
C GLU A 149 -35.91 6.27 5.69
N VAL A 150 -34.60 6.23 5.92
CA VAL A 150 -33.80 5.01 6.08
C VAL A 150 -33.13 5.03 7.43
N ASP A 151 -33.06 3.87 8.09
CA ASP A 151 -32.55 3.72 9.44
C ASP A 151 -31.14 4.33 9.58
N ASP A 152 -30.98 5.29 10.51
CA ASP A 152 -29.81 6.18 10.57
C ASP A 152 -28.52 5.47 11.00
N PHE A 153 -28.62 4.24 11.51
CA PHE A 153 -27.50 3.43 12.00
C PHE A 153 -27.30 2.19 11.14
N ASP A 154 -26.04 1.90 10.79
CA ASP A 154 -25.70 0.58 10.26
C ASP A 154 -25.57 -0.47 11.38
N ASP A 155 -25.48 -1.75 10.99
CA ASP A 155 -25.32 -2.92 11.88
C ASP A 155 -23.95 -2.93 12.63
N MET A 156 -23.12 -1.88 12.45
CA MET A 156 -21.88 -1.62 13.17
C MET A 156 -22.02 -0.46 14.18
N GLY A 157 -23.18 0.20 14.23
CA GLY A 157 -23.46 1.34 15.11
C GLY A 157 -22.91 2.68 14.59
N ILE A 158 -22.58 2.79 13.30
CA ILE A 158 -22.08 4.02 12.69
C ILE A 158 -23.25 4.81 12.10
N GLY A 159 -23.43 6.04 12.57
CA GLY A 159 -24.47 6.96 12.09
C GLY A 159 -24.21 7.49 10.67
N ARG A 160 -25.24 7.56 9.84
CA ARG A 160 -25.17 7.93 8.42
C ARG A 160 -25.46 9.41 8.14
N PHE A 161 -24.62 10.29 8.68
CA PHE A 161 -24.81 11.74 8.58
C PHE A 161 -24.90 12.28 7.14
N SER A 162 -25.87 13.16 6.89
CA SER A 162 -26.02 13.80 5.58
C SER A 162 -25.06 14.99 5.41
N PHE A 163 -24.69 15.35 4.17
CA PHE A 163 -23.87 16.56 3.95
C PHE A 163 -24.55 17.83 4.47
N THR A 164 -25.87 17.93 4.36
CA THR A 164 -26.65 19.06 4.87
C THR A 164 -26.57 19.17 6.40
N GLU A 165 -26.63 18.03 7.09
CA GLU A 165 -26.54 17.93 8.55
C GLU A 165 -25.15 18.27 9.06
N VAL A 166 -24.09 17.67 8.51
CA VAL A 166 -22.69 18.01 8.84
C VAL A 166 -22.41 19.50 8.56
N LYS A 167 -22.98 20.04 7.47
CA LYS A 167 -22.92 21.46 7.15
C LYS A 167 -23.69 22.33 8.14
N GLN A 168 -24.79 21.86 8.72
CA GLN A 168 -25.54 22.58 9.76
C GLN A 168 -24.80 22.54 11.10
N SER A 169 -24.33 21.37 11.56
CA SER A 169 -23.66 21.23 12.86
C SER A 169 -22.35 22.02 12.91
N THR A 170 -21.59 22.04 11.80
CA THR A 170 -20.38 22.86 11.65
C THR A 170 -20.65 24.36 11.42
N ASN A 171 -21.89 24.83 11.52
CA ASN A 171 -22.31 26.22 11.22
C ASN A 171 -21.84 26.69 9.84
N ASN A 172 -22.18 25.94 8.79
CA ASN A 172 -21.77 26.17 7.41
C ASN A 172 -20.22 26.19 7.24
N PHE A 173 -19.52 25.31 7.97
CA PHE A 173 -18.05 25.24 8.02
C PHE A 173 -17.40 26.59 8.39
N ASP A 174 -17.83 27.20 9.50
CA ASP A 174 -17.35 28.51 9.94
C ASP A 174 -15.84 28.49 10.26
N ILE A 175 -15.06 29.08 9.37
CA ILE A 175 -13.58 29.13 9.41
C ILE A 175 -13.01 30.01 10.53
N ARG A 176 -13.83 30.80 11.22
CA ARG A 176 -13.36 31.61 12.36
C ARG A 176 -12.97 30.70 13.52
N PRO A 177 -11.93 31.03 14.30
CA PRO A 177 -11.53 30.24 15.48
C PRO A 177 -12.67 30.08 16.49
N VAL A 178 -12.67 28.98 17.24
CA VAL A 178 -13.61 28.80 18.38
C VAL A 178 -13.45 29.90 19.44
N SER A 179 -12.27 30.49 19.59
CA SER A 179 -12.03 31.67 20.45
C SER A 179 -12.71 32.96 19.98
N GLU A 180 -13.16 33.01 18.72
CA GLU A 180 -13.86 34.16 18.10
C GLU A 180 -15.34 33.83 17.82
N GLY A 181 -15.86 32.73 18.38
CA GLY A 181 -17.23 32.28 18.18
C GLY A 181 -17.51 31.70 16.78
N GLY A 182 -16.49 31.19 16.10
CA GLY A 182 -16.64 30.29 14.96
C GLY A 182 -16.47 28.82 15.36
N ASN A 183 -16.25 27.94 14.38
CA ASN A 183 -16.11 26.50 14.59
C ASN A 183 -14.75 25.92 14.21
N LYS A 184 -13.78 26.70 13.69
CA LYS A 184 -12.43 26.17 13.39
C LYS A 184 -11.70 25.78 14.68
N LEU A 185 -11.43 24.47 14.82
CA LEU A 185 -10.66 23.88 15.92
C LEU A 185 -9.15 23.88 15.62
N GLY A 186 -8.76 23.75 14.35
CA GLY A 186 -7.35 23.69 13.96
C GLY A 186 -7.15 23.45 12.47
N GLU A 187 -5.89 23.34 12.07
CA GLU A 187 -5.45 23.08 10.70
C GLU A 187 -4.09 22.37 10.71
N GLY A 188 -3.84 21.49 9.75
CA GLY A 188 -2.57 20.79 9.61
C GLY A 188 -2.48 19.97 8.32
N GLY A 189 -1.56 18.99 8.28
CA GLY A 189 -1.31 18.16 7.09
C GLY A 189 -2.46 17.28 6.59
N PHE A 190 -3.60 17.28 7.29
CA PHE A 190 -4.84 16.60 6.92
C PHE A 190 -6.00 17.57 6.60
N GLY A 191 -5.74 18.88 6.53
CA GLY A 191 -6.73 19.92 6.27
C GLY A 191 -7.19 20.67 7.52
N VAL A 192 -8.35 21.33 7.42
CA VAL A 192 -8.98 22.11 8.50
C VAL A 192 -9.95 21.23 9.29
N VAL A 193 -9.92 21.35 10.62
CA VAL A 193 -10.84 20.64 11.52
C VAL A 193 -11.87 21.63 12.07
N PHE A 194 -13.15 21.25 11.96
CA PHE A 194 -14.27 22.02 12.49
C PHE A 194 -14.88 21.31 13.70
N LYS A 195 -15.37 22.11 14.65
CA LYS A 195 -16.36 21.70 15.63
C LYS A 195 -17.69 21.53 14.92
N GLY A 196 -18.42 20.47 15.25
CA GLY A 196 -19.79 20.18 14.80
C GLY A 196 -20.51 19.35 15.84
#